data_AF-A8HY55-F1
#
_entry.id   AF-A8HY55-F1
#
_cell.length_a   1.000
_cell.length_b   1.000
_cell.length_c   1.000
_cell.angle_alpha   90.00
_cell.angle_beta   90.00
_cell.angle_gamma   90.00
#
_symmetry.space_group_name_H-M   'P 1'
#
loop_
_entity.id
_entity.type
_entity.pdbx_description
1 polymer ?
#
loop_
_entity_poly.entity_id
_entity_poly.type
_entity_poly.pdbx_seq_one_letter_code
_entity_poly.pdbx_strand_id
1 'polypeptide(L)' 'MTKHDHGRTAWQPEDRIRAIPVMDEKMDSRDLFAASRVLTITHGSQTYQLRLTSQNKLILTK' A
#
# COMPACT_ATOMS: atom_id res chain seq x y z
N MET A 1 -13.23 33.47 29.80
CA MET A 1 -13.42 34.03 28.44
C MET A 1 -12.07 33.96 27.73
N THR A 2 -11.73 32.80 27.16
CA THR A 2 -10.67 32.69 26.14
C THR A 2 -10.92 31.39 25.40
N LYS A 3 -11.47 31.54 24.20
CA LYS A 3 -11.68 30.45 23.24
C LYS A 3 -10.31 30.09 22.69
N HIS A 4 -9.83 28.87 22.93
CA HIS A 4 -8.78 28.30 22.10
C HIS A 4 -9.41 27.22 21.23
N ASP A 5 -9.83 27.72 20.08
CA ASP A 5 -9.96 26.96 18.85
C ASP A 5 -8.72 26.08 18.64
N HIS A 6 -8.93 24.77 18.51
CA HIS A 6 -8.04 23.91 17.73
C HIS A 6 -8.91 22.97 16.90
N GLY A 7 -9.55 23.54 15.88
CA GLY A 7 -10.11 22.77 14.79
C GLY A 7 -9.00 22.17 13.94
N ARG A 8 -8.47 21.00 14.32
CA ARG A 8 -7.73 20.09 13.43
C ARG A 8 -7.91 18.64 13.87
N THR A 9 -8.99 18.02 13.40
CA THR A 9 -9.02 16.56 13.23
C THR A 9 -9.65 16.25 11.87
N ALA A 10 -9.14 16.92 10.83
CA ALA A 10 -9.21 16.34 9.51
C ALA A 10 -8.23 15.17 9.53
N TRP A 11 -8.73 13.96 9.36
CA TRP A 11 -7.94 12.74 9.15
C TRP A 11 -6.85 13.03 8.13
N GLN A 12 -5.61 13.10 8.59
CA GLN A 12 -4.48 13.38 7.72
C GLN A 12 -4.09 12.09 6.99
N PRO A 13 -4.23 12.00 5.66
CA PRO A 13 -3.92 10.79 4.90
C PRO A 13 -2.42 10.66 4.57
N GLU A 14 -1.54 11.36 5.28
CA GLU A 14 -0.16 11.63 4.88
C GLU A 14 0.82 10.46 5.05
N ASP A 15 0.48 9.42 5.83
CA ASP A 15 1.35 8.27 6.04
C ASP A 15 0.87 7.01 5.29
N ARG A 16 0.77 7.09 3.95
CA ARG A 16 0.52 5.90 3.10
C ARG A 16 1.76 5.34 2.41
N ILE A 17 2.93 5.87 2.74
CA ILE A 17 4.20 5.39 2.19
C ILE A 17 4.76 4.30 3.11
N ARG A 18 5.11 3.15 2.52
CA ARG A 18 5.86 2.08 3.20
C ARG A 18 7.12 1.77 2.43
N ALA A 19 8.19 1.46 3.15
CA ALA A 19 9.41 0.93 2.57
C ALA A 19 9.34 -0.61 2.53
N ILE A 20 9.75 -1.21 1.42
CA ILE A 20 9.91 -2.66 1.28
C ILE A 20 11.34 -2.90 0.82
N PRO A 21 12.16 -3.64 1.59
CA PRO A 21 13.53 -3.92 1.18
C PRO A 21 13.54 -4.88 -0.02
N VAL A 22 14.41 -4.58 -0.98
CA VAL A 22 14.74 -5.48 -2.09
C VAL A 22 16.22 -5.84 -1.94
N MET A 23 16.53 -7.13 -1.85
CA MET A 23 17.90 -7.65 -1.73
C MET A 23 18.08 -8.78 -2.75
N ASP A 24 19.17 -8.74 -3.51
CA ASP A 24 19.45 -9.71 -4.59
C ASP A 24 18.26 -9.92 -5.54
N GLU A 25 17.64 -8.81 -5.95
CA GLU A 25 16.47 -8.78 -6.85
C GLU A 25 15.22 -9.51 -6.29
N LYS A 26 15.20 -9.74 -4.97
CA LYS A 26 14.13 -10.43 -4.26
C LYS A 26 13.55 -9.55 -3.17
N MET A 27 12.26 -9.74 -2.93
CA MET A 27 11.54 -9.19 -1.79
C MET A 27 10.57 -10.25 -1.27
N ASP A 28 10.19 -10.15 0.01
CA ASP A 28 9.18 -11.04 0.55
C ASP A 28 7.78 -10.54 0.18
N SER A 29 6.99 -11.39 -0.46
CA SER A 29 5.60 -11.07 -0.80
C SER A 29 4.75 -10.70 0.41
N ARG A 30 5.07 -11.19 1.61
CA ARG A 30 4.38 -10.85 2.85
C ARG A 30 4.45 -9.35 3.15
N ASP A 31 5.57 -8.70 2.82
CA ASP A 31 5.75 -7.26 3.02
C ASP A 31 4.83 -6.45 2.08
N LEU A 32 4.57 -6.97 0.88
CA LEU A 32 3.62 -6.37 -0.07
C LEU A 32 2.17 -6.51 0.41
N PHE A 33 1.81 -7.63 1.05
CA PHE A 33 0.42 -7.92 1.43
C PHE A 33 0.10 -7.68 2.91
N ALA A 34 1.01 -7.04 3.66
CA ALA A 34 0.83 -6.76 5.10
C ALA A 34 -0.44 -5.94 5.40
N ALA A 35 -0.81 -5.00 4.52
CA ALA A 35 -1.98 -4.12 4.70
C ALA A 35 -3.22 -4.54 3.89
N SER A 36 -3.05 -5.24 2.78
CA SER A 36 -4.12 -5.58 1.82
C SER A 36 -3.73 -6.82 1.05
N ARG A 37 -4.71 -7.60 0.56
CA ARG A 37 -4.49 -8.74 -0.34
C ARG A 37 -4.38 -8.35 -1.82
N VAL A 38 -4.50 -7.07 -2.13
CA VAL A 38 -4.40 -6.50 -3.47
C VAL A 38 -3.45 -5.31 -3.43
N LEU A 39 -2.47 -5.30 -4.32
CA LEU A 39 -1.55 -4.21 -4.55
C LEU A 39 -1.68 -3.72 -5.99
N THR A 40 -1.88 -2.42 -6.17
CA THR A 40 -1.89 -1.79 -7.48
C THR A 40 -0.48 -1.41 -7.88
N ILE A 41 -0.06 -1.81 -9.08
CA ILE A 41 1.22 -1.46 -9.69
C ILE A 41 0.95 -0.55 -10.88
N THR A 42 1.38 0.69 -10.79
CA THR A 42 1.36 1.63 -11.92
C THR A 42 2.62 1.42 -12.74
N HIS A 43 2.46 1.13 -14.03
CA HIS A 43 3.56 0.94 -14.97
C HIS A 43 3.29 1.74 -16.25
N GLY A 44 3.97 2.88 -16.38
CA GLY A 44 3.67 3.87 -17.41
C GLY A 44 2.25 4.39 -17.29
N SER A 45 1.47 4.31 -18.38
CA SER A 45 0.04 4.63 -18.41
C SER A 45 -0.87 3.46 -18.04
N GLN A 46 -0.30 2.30 -17.73
CA GLN A 46 -1.06 1.09 -17.41
C GLN A 46 -1.11 0.88 -15.90
N THR A 47 -2.23 0.33 -15.46
CA THR A 47 -2.41 -0.13 -14.10
C THR A 47 -2.46 -1.65 -14.11
N TYR A 48 -1.81 -2.27 -13.14
CA TYR A 48 -1.87 -3.71 -12.89
C TYR A 48 -2.27 -3.94 -11.44
N GLN A 49 -2.84 -5.11 -11.16
CA GLN A 49 -3.13 -5.56 -9.82
C GLN A 49 -2.38 -6.86 -9.54
N LEU A 50 -1.51 -6.81 -8.54
CA LEU A 50 -0.93 -8.00 -7.93
C LEU A 50 -1.84 -8.44 -6.77
N ARG A 51 -2.30 -9.69 -6.78
CA ARG A 51 -3.23 -10.22 -5.77
C ARG A 51 -2.70 -11.50 -5.14
N LEU A 52 -2.87 -11.61 -3.82
CA LEU A 52 -2.73 -12.87 -3.09
C LEU A 52 -4.07 -13.61 -3.08
N THR A 53 -4.13 -14.75 -3.77
CA THR A 53 -5.33 -15.58 -3.88
C THR A 53 -5.61 -16.37 -2.58
N SER A 54 -6.80 -16.95 -2.49
CA SER A 54 -7.17 -17.86 -1.39
C SER A 54 -6.35 -19.16 -1.36
N GLN A 55 -5.70 -19.53 -2.46
CA GLN A 55 -4.77 -20.66 -2.54
C GLN A 55 -3.32 -20.25 -2.23
N ASN A 56 -3.11 -19.07 -1.65
CA ASN A 56 -1.80 -18.49 -1.33
C ASN A 56 -0.87 -18.30 -2.56
N LYS A 57 -1.44 -18.27 -3.77
CA LYS A 57 -0.70 -17.95 -5.00
C LYS A 57 -0.79 -16.46 -5.31
N LEU A 58 0.25 -15.92 -5.95
CA LEU A 58 0.26 -14.57 -6.49
C LEU A 58 -0.22 -14.57 -7.94
N ILE A 59 -1.09 -13.62 -8.28
CA ILE A 59 -1.53 -13.38 -9.66
C ILE A 59 -1.32 -11.91 -10.00
N LEU A 60 -0.86 -11.63 -11.22
CA LEU A 60 -0.79 -10.29 -11.78
C LEU A 60 -1.84 -10.16 -12.88
N THR A 61 -2.75 -9.20 -12.73
CA THR A 61 -3.75 -8.87 -13.74
C THR A 61 -3.56 -7.43 -14.19
N LYS A 62 -4.03 -7.11 -15.40
CA LYS A 62 -4.14 -5.74 -15.89
C LYS A 62 -5.47 -5.14 -15.45
#